data_AF-A0AAW5F4M9-F1
#
_entry.id   AF-A0AAW5F4M9-F1
#
_cell.length_a   1.000
_cell.length_b   1.000
_cell.length_c   1.000
_cell.angle_alpha   90.00
_cell.angle_beta   90.00
_cell.angle_gamma   90.00
#
_symmetry.space_group_name_H-M   'P 1'
#
loop_
_entity.id
_entity.type
_entity.pdbx_description
1 polymer ?
#
loop_
_entity_poly.entity_id
_entity_poly.type
_entity_poly.pdbx_seq_one_letter_code
_entity_poly.pdbx_strand_id
1 'polypeptide(L)'
;MDTNMTFRIDSQVKAQMAAICEQLGISTSTAFNIFANAFVRNNGMPFPLTLNTPSAEISREQMLADTDAVLSSFADDYKRMAE
;
A
#
# COMPACT_ATOMS: atom_id res chain seq x y z
N MET A 1 31.87 13.31 -7.09
CA MET A 1 31.51 14.42 -6.18
C MET A 1 30.49 13.87 -5.22
N ASP A 2 30.90 13.61 -3.97
CA ASP A 2 29.98 13.20 -2.91
C ASP A 2 29.35 14.47 -2.33
N THR A 3 28.04 14.61 -2.50
CA THR A 3 27.28 15.75 -1.98
C THR A 3 26.54 15.30 -0.73
N ASN A 4 26.82 15.95 0.40
CA ASN A 4 26.13 15.67 1.66
C ASN A 4 24.79 16.38 1.72
N MET A 5 23.78 15.69 2.26
CA MET A 5 22.42 16.22 2.47
C MET A 5 21.95 15.87 3.87
N THR A 6 21.48 16.88 4.63
CA THR A 6 21.06 16.72 6.03
C THR A 6 19.58 17.04 6.16
N PHE A 7 18.83 16.13 6.80
CA PHE A 7 17.41 16.31 7.10
C PHE A 7 17.11 16.15 8.57
N ARG A 8 16.05 16.82 9.03
CA ARG A 8 15.41 16.52 10.29
C ARG A 8 14.38 15.42 10.06
N ILE A 9 14.45 14.38 10.87
CA ILE A 9 13.54 13.23 10.84
C ILE A 9 13.17 12.89 12.26
N ASP A 10 11.94 12.42 12.46
CA ASP A 10 11.52 11.88 13.74
C ASP A 10 12.39 10.66 14.14
N SER A 11 12.67 10.55 15.43
CA SER A 11 13.56 9.52 15.97
C SER A 11 12.99 8.11 15.82
N GLN A 12 11.68 7.94 15.98
CA GLN A 12 11.00 6.67 15.83
C GLN A 12 10.95 6.26 14.36
N VAL A 13 10.64 7.20 13.46
CA VAL A 13 10.66 6.95 12.01
C VAL A 13 12.06 6.53 11.54
N LYS A 14 13.11 7.19 12.03
CA LYS A 14 14.49 6.81 11.73
C LYS A 14 14.81 5.38 12.19
N ALA A 15 14.39 5.00 13.40
CA ALA A 15 14.61 3.66 13.93
C ALA A 15 13.87 2.58 13.11
N GLN A 16 12.62 2.83 12.74
CA GLN A 16 11.82 1.94 11.89
C GLN A 16 12.46 1.76 10.50
N MET A 17 12.86 2.86 9.87
CA MET A 17 13.55 2.81 8.58
C MET A 17 14.86 2.03 8.67
N ALA A 18 15.66 2.24 9.73
CA ALA A 18 16.91 1.52 9.93
C ALA A 18 16.70 0.01 10.07
N ALA A 19 15.71 -0.42 10.85
CA ALA A 19 15.37 -1.84 11.01
C ALA A 19 14.95 -2.49 9.68
N ILE A 20 14.15 -1.78 8.86
CA ILE A 20 13.76 -2.27 7.53
C ILE A 20 14.99 -2.38 6.61
N CYS A 21 15.85 -1.36 6.60
CA CYS A 21 17.07 -1.37 5.79
C CYS A 21 18.00 -2.55 6.17
N GLU A 22 18.13 -2.84 7.46
CA GLU A 22 18.89 -3.98 7.97
C GLU A 22 18.31 -5.32 7.51
N GLN A 23 16.99 -5.50 7.59
CA GLN A 23 16.31 -6.70 7.07
C GLN A 23 16.48 -6.87 5.55
N LEU A 24 16.53 -5.76 4.81
CA LEU A 24 16.78 -5.75 3.36
C LEU A 24 18.26 -5.90 3.00
N GLY A 25 19.17 -5.86 3.97
CA GLY A 25 20.62 -5.93 3.74
C GLY A 25 21.21 -4.70 3.03
N ILE A 26 20.57 -3.54 3.14
CA ILE A 26 21.01 -2.27 2.51
C ILE A 26 21.28 -1.20 3.56
N SER A 27 22.17 -0.26 3.25
CA SER A 27 22.38 0.91 4.12
C SER A 27 21.25 1.92 3.99
N THR A 28 21.00 2.72 5.02
CA THR A 28 20.06 3.85 4.96
C THR A 28 20.39 4.82 3.81
N SER A 29 21.68 5.09 3.59
CA SER A 29 22.13 5.94 2.48
C SER A 29 21.80 5.34 1.12
N THR A 30 21.92 4.01 0.98
CA THR A 30 21.52 3.30 -0.24
C THR A 30 20.02 3.45 -0.49
N ALA A 31 19.19 3.24 0.55
CA ALA A 31 17.74 3.41 0.45
C ALA A 31 17.34 4.83 0.02
N PHE A 32 17.97 5.86 0.60
CA PHE A 32 17.74 7.26 0.20
C PHE A 32 18.16 7.55 -1.24
N ASN A 33 19.30 7.01 -1.70
CA ASN A 33 19.72 7.18 -3.09
C ASN A 33 18.75 6.49 -4.08
N ILE A 34 18.22 5.32 -3.72
CA ILE A 34 17.18 4.65 -4.52
C ILE A 34 15.93 5.55 -4.62
N PHE A 35 15.49 6.12 -3.50
CA PHE A 35 14.36 7.07 -3.47
C PHE A 35 14.62 8.30 -4.35
N ALA A 36 15.80 8.93 -4.23
CA ALA A 36 16.15 10.12 -4.99
C ALA A 36 16.16 9.84 -6.51
N ASN A 37 16.71 8.70 -6.93
CA ASN A 37 16.69 8.29 -8.34
C ASN A 37 15.26 8.03 -8.84
N ALA A 38 14.40 7.42 -8.02
CA ALA A 38 13.00 7.21 -8.37
C ALA A 38 12.24 8.55 -8.48
N PHE A 39 12.55 9.53 -7.62
CA PHE A 39 11.98 10.86 -7.67
C PHE A 39 12.31 11.58 -8.99
N VAL A 40 13.58 11.52 -9.41
CA VAL A 40 14.02 12.10 -10.69
C VAL A 40 13.36 11.38 -11.87
N ARG A 41 13.35 10.04 -11.85
CA ARG A 41 12.75 9.23 -12.93
C ARG A 41 11.27 9.53 -13.15
N ASN A 42 10.54 9.77 -12.06
CA ASN A 42 9.10 10.03 -12.11
C ASN A 42 8.76 11.52 -12.30
N ASN A 43 9.77 12.41 -12.41
CA ASN A 43 9.59 13.87 -12.39
C ASN A 43 8.70 14.34 -11.22
N GLY A 44 8.85 13.72 -10.05
CA GLY A 44 7.96 13.93 -8.90
C GLY A 44 8.07 12.81 -7.87
N MET A 45 7.14 12.78 -6.91
CA MET A 45 7.15 11.75 -5.87
C MET A 45 7.03 10.34 -6.49
N PRO A 46 7.86 9.38 -6.07
CA PRO A 46 7.83 8.02 -6.63
C PRO A 46 6.61 7.20 -6.18
N PHE A 47 5.79 7.75 -5.30
CA PHE A 47 4.53 7.20 -4.83
C PHE A 47 3.46 8.31 -4.77
N PRO A 48 2.16 7.96 -4.91
CA PRO A 48 1.08 8.92 -4.79
C PRO A 48 0.98 9.45 -3.35
N LEU A 49 0.91 10.77 -3.21
CA LEU A 49 0.69 11.43 -1.92
C LEU A 49 -0.81 11.41 -1.61
N THR A 50 -1.25 10.39 -0.88
CA THR A 50 -2.63 10.25 -0.44
C THR A 50 -2.70 10.37 1.08
N LEU A 51 -3.81 10.90 1.59
CA LEU A 51 -4.12 10.72 3.01
C LEU A 51 -4.38 9.23 3.20
N ASN A 52 -3.77 8.64 4.23
CA ASN A 52 -3.98 7.25 4.60
C ASN A 52 -5.44 7.09 5.06
N THR A 53 -6.33 6.99 4.09
CA THR A 53 -7.70 6.57 4.29
C THR A 53 -7.57 5.06 4.32
N PRO A 54 -7.79 4.40 5.47
CA PRO A 54 -7.81 2.94 5.48
C PRO A 54 -8.73 2.51 4.34
N SER A 55 -8.22 1.67 3.44
CA SER A 55 -9.06 1.08 2.39
C SER A 55 -10.28 0.54 3.12
N ALA A 56 -11.48 0.97 2.72
CA ALA A 56 -12.71 0.66 3.43
C ALA A 56 -12.67 -0.82 3.80
N GLU A 57 -12.45 -1.11 5.09
CA GLU A 57 -12.37 -2.48 5.55
C GLU A 57 -13.74 -3.05 5.26
N ILE A 58 -13.83 -3.90 4.24
CA ILE A 58 -15.07 -4.56 3.92
C ILE A 58 -15.37 -5.43 5.13
N SER A 59 -16.39 -5.02 5.88
CA SER A 59 -16.70 -5.68 7.14
C SER A 59 -17.14 -7.11 6.82
N ARG A 60 -16.94 -8.03 7.77
CA ARG A 60 -17.34 -9.43 7.57
C ARG A 60 -18.82 -9.54 7.25
N GLU A 61 -19.62 -8.65 7.80
CA GLU A 61 -21.05 -8.52 7.59
C GLU A 61 -21.37 -8.11 6.15
N GLN A 62 -20.61 -7.18 5.56
CA GLN A 62 -20.75 -6.80 4.16
C GLN A 62 -20.39 -7.95 3.21
N MET A 63 -19.32 -8.70 3.51
CA MET A 63 -18.95 -9.88 2.72
C MET A 63 -20.03 -10.98 2.74
N LEU A 64 -20.66 -11.20 3.90
CA LEU A 64 -21.75 -12.16 4.04
C LEU A 64 -22.98 -11.71 3.25
N ALA A 65 -23.38 -10.44 3.37
CA ALA A 65 -24.52 -9.88 2.65
C ALA A 65 -24.34 -9.97 1.11
N ASP A 66 -23.14 -9.66 0.60
CA ASP A 66 -22.84 -9.79 -0.83
C ASP A 66 -22.92 -11.26 -1.28
N THR A 67 -22.46 -12.20 -0.44
CA THR A 67 -22.53 -13.65 -0.73
C THR A 67 -23.98 -14.14 -0.79
N ASP A 68 -24.82 -13.73 0.16
CA ASP A 68 -26.25 -14.06 0.19
C ASP A 68 -26.98 -13.49 -1.05
N ALA A 69 -26.69 -12.24 -1.42
CA ALA A 69 -27.25 -11.62 -2.61
C ALA A 69 -26.88 -12.39 -3.89
N VAL A 70 -25.61 -12.79 -4.01
CA VAL A 70 -25.13 -13.59 -5.15
C VAL A 70 -25.82 -14.96 -5.18
N LEU A 71 -25.90 -15.67 -4.05
CA LEU A 71 -26.58 -16.98 -3.96
C LEU A 71 -28.06 -16.89 -4.34
N SER A 72 -28.75 -15.83 -3.91
CA SER A 72 -30.17 -15.63 -4.24
C SER A 72 -30.38 -15.43 -5.75
N SER A 73 -29.51 -14.65 -6.41
CA SER A 73 -29.60 -14.43 -7.86
C SER A 73 -29.44 -15.73 -8.66
N PHE A 74 -28.52 -16.61 -8.25
CA PHE A 74 -28.35 -17.91 -8.88
C PHE A 74 -29.55 -18.85 -8.68
N ALA A 75 -30.18 -18.80 -7.50
CA ALA A 75 -31.37 -19.58 -7.22
C ALA A 75 -32.55 -19.15 -8.10
N ASP A 76 -32.73 -17.85 -8.31
CA ASP A 76 -33.76 -17.30 -9.19
C ASP A 76 -33.52 -17.66 -10.66
N ASP A 77 -32.27 -17.61 -11.13
CA ASP A 77 -31.92 -18.01 -12.50
C ASP A 77 -32.18 -19.50 -12.75
N TYR A 78 -31.84 -20.37 -11.79
CA TYR A 78 -32.15 -21.80 -11.91
C TYR A 78 -33.65 -22.07 -12.00
N LYS A 79 -34.45 -21.35 -11.20
CA LYS A 79 -35.91 -21.48 -11.20
C LYS A 79 -36.51 -21.09 -12.55
N ARG A 80 -36.02 -20.03 -13.17
CA ARG A 80 -36.45 -19.58 -14.51
C ARG A 80 -36.08 -20.55 -15.64
N MET A 81 -35.00 -21.30 -15.47
CA MET A 81 -34.53 -22.26 -16.47
C MET A 81 -35.26 -23.61 -16.40
N ALA A 82 -35.96 -23.87 -15.28
CA ALA A 82 -36.72 -25.09 -15.02
C ALA A 82 -38.22 -24.99 -15.40
N GLU A 83 -38.69 -23.81 -15.81
CA GLU A 83 -40.03 -23.53 -16.38
C GLU A 83 -39.98 -23.50 -17.91
#